data_AF-A0A369KCR4-F1
#
_entry.id   AF-A0A369KCR4-F1
#
_cell.length_a   1.000
_cell.length_b   1.000
_cell.length_c   1.000
_cell.angle_alpha   90.00
_cell.angle_beta   90.00
_cell.angle_gamma   90.00
#
_symmetry.space_group_name_H-M   'P 1'
#
loop_
_entity.id
_entity.type
_entity.pdbx_description
1 polymer ?
#
loop_
_entity_poly.entity_id
_entity_poly.type
_entity_poly.pdbx_seq_one_letter_code
_entity_poly.pdbx_strand_id
1 'polypeptide(L)'
;MVAFLQFYAFIFACCFAWQVGRPSSWSQKVTRAFLISINSLFIFFRASVSIFLLIGPLLLVSYVLFPNLLYFAGPLSIIISILVIGLLDRLVSFVILPIVRSFFLKKNRMMPQLLEAALYTCSMGMLLYVNLTVVPGVQINVMMAVFFGFTLYFAHYLFALFRIRQLKKKIAASSEKR
;
A
#
# COMPACT_ATOMS: atom_id res chain seq x y z
N MET A 1 10.28 -17.87 -0.98
CA MET A 1 9.40 -18.57 -0.01
C MET A 1 9.38 -17.90 1.36
N VAL A 2 10.53 -17.59 1.97
CA VAL A 2 10.60 -17.00 3.32
C VAL A 2 9.81 -15.68 3.46
N ALA A 3 9.91 -14.76 2.49
CA ALA A 3 9.20 -13.48 2.53
C ALA A 3 7.67 -13.61 2.53
N PHE A 4 7.11 -14.56 1.76
CA PHE A 4 5.66 -14.83 1.76
C PHE A 4 5.20 -15.45 3.09
N LEU A 5 6.04 -16.30 3.69
CA LEU A 5 5.74 -16.92 4.98
C LEU A 5 5.77 -15.90 6.11
N GLN A 6 6.78 -15.02 6.13
CA GLN A 6 6.88 -13.90 7.07
C GLN A 6 5.70 -12.94 6.91
N PHE A 7 5.28 -12.70 5.68
CA PHE A 7 4.14 -11.85 5.38
C PHE A 7 2.81 -12.45 5.88
N TYR A 8 2.59 -13.74 5.63
CA TYR A 8 1.44 -14.45 6.18
C TYR A 8 1.46 -14.46 7.71
N ALA A 9 2.63 -14.69 8.31
CA ALA A 9 2.81 -14.67 9.76
C ALA A 9 2.47 -13.29 10.36
N PHE A 10 2.82 -12.19 9.68
CA PHE A 10 2.47 -10.84 10.12
C PHE A 10 0.95 -10.59 10.07
N ILE A 11 0.28 -10.93 8.96
CA ILE A 11 -1.18 -10.80 8.85
C ILE A 11 -1.87 -11.62 9.93
N PHE A 12 -1.42 -12.86 10.13
CA PHE A 12 -1.97 -13.76 11.13
C PHE A 12 -1.76 -13.20 12.55
N ALA A 13 -0.56 -12.70 12.87
CA ALA A 13 -0.26 -12.10 14.17
C ALA A 13 -1.13 -10.87 14.47
N CYS A 14 -1.36 -9.99 13.48
CA CYS A 14 -2.25 -8.84 13.64
C CYS A 14 -3.72 -9.25 13.82
N CYS A 15 -4.21 -10.22 13.04
CA CYS A 15 -5.57 -10.76 13.17
C CYS A 15 -5.77 -11.46 14.51
N PHE A 16 -4.73 -12.16 14.98
CA PHE A 16 -4.73 -12.84 16.26
C PHE A 16 -4.72 -11.84 17.43
N ALA A 17 -3.85 -10.83 17.38
CA ALA A 17 -3.81 -9.74 18.38
C ALA A 17 -5.16 -9.03 18.51
N TRP A 18 -5.87 -8.84 17.38
CA TRP A 18 -7.23 -8.29 17.39
C TRP A 18 -8.26 -9.21 18.08
N GLN A 19 -8.10 -10.53 18.00
CA GLN A 19 -8.99 -11.51 18.66
C GLN A 19 -8.68 -11.72 20.15
N VAL A 20 -7.44 -11.45 20.59
CA VAL A 20 -7.02 -11.62 21.99
C VAL A 20 -7.87 -10.73 22.92
N GLY A 21 -8.23 -9.52 22.48
CA GLY A 21 -9.04 -8.57 23.26
C GLY A 21 -10.54 -8.90 23.38
N ARG A 22 -11.02 -10.01 22.80
CA ARG A 22 -12.45 -10.40 22.87
C ARG A 22 -12.69 -11.50 23.91
N PRO A 23 -13.86 -11.52 24.58
CA PRO A 23 -14.25 -12.62 25.47
C PRO A 23 -14.69 -13.82 24.63
N SER A 24 -13.76 -14.76 24.38
CA SER A 24 -14.01 -16.04 23.70
C SER A 24 -12.97 -17.08 24.12
N SER A 25 -13.29 -18.37 23.93
CA SER A 25 -12.36 -19.45 24.26
C SER A 25 -11.14 -19.45 23.33
N TRP A 26 -9.98 -19.90 23.84
CA TRP A 26 -8.71 -19.89 23.09
C TRP A 26 -8.79 -20.62 21.75
N SER A 27 -9.44 -21.78 21.71
CA SER A 27 -9.69 -22.52 20.46
C SER A 27 -10.51 -21.69 19.47
N GLN A 28 -11.59 -21.05 19.91
CA GLN A 28 -12.41 -20.18 19.05
C GLN A 28 -11.66 -18.92 18.58
N LYS A 29 -10.74 -18.37 19.40
CA LYS A 29 -9.88 -17.24 19.00
C LYS A 29 -8.96 -17.63 17.85
N VAL A 30 -8.30 -18.79 17.93
CA VAL A 30 -7.41 -19.29 16.87
C VAL A 30 -8.19 -19.56 15.58
N THR A 31 -9.32 -20.28 15.65
CA THR A 31 -10.11 -20.60 14.46
C THR A 31 -10.71 -19.34 13.80
N ARG A 32 -11.18 -18.38 14.59
CA ARG A 32 -11.65 -17.08 14.05
C ARG A 32 -10.50 -16.25 13.49
N ALA A 33 -9.34 -16.21 14.15
CA ALA A 33 -8.17 -15.51 13.64
C ALA A 33 -7.70 -16.11 12.30
N PHE A 34 -7.77 -17.43 12.14
CA PHE A 34 -7.46 -18.13 10.89
C PHE A 34 -8.47 -17.84 9.78
N LEU A 35 -9.78 -17.90 10.06
CA LEU A 35 -10.80 -17.55 9.06
C LEU A 35 -10.69 -16.07 8.64
N ILE A 36 -10.40 -15.18 9.59
CA ILE A 36 -10.19 -13.76 9.32
C ILE A 36 -8.88 -13.53 8.57
N SER A 37 -7.81 -14.30 8.86
CA SER A 37 -6.56 -14.18 8.12
C SER A 37 -6.72 -14.63 6.68
N ILE A 38 -7.47 -15.70 6.40
CA ILE A 38 -7.79 -16.13 5.03
C ILE A 38 -8.61 -15.07 4.29
N ASN A 39 -9.67 -14.54 4.92
CA ASN A 39 -10.49 -13.50 4.28
C ASN A 39 -9.67 -12.22 4.05
N SER A 40 -8.81 -11.86 5.00
CA SER A 40 -7.85 -10.75 4.85
C SER A 40 -6.84 -11.03 3.75
N LEU A 41 -6.41 -12.27 3.57
CA LEU A 41 -5.54 -12.69 2.47
C LEU A 41 -6.23 -12.56 1.12
N PHE A 42 -7.52 -12.86 1.04
CA PHE A 42 -8.32 -12.73 -0.17
C PHE A 42 -8.57 -11.26 -0.53
N ILE A 43 -8.91 -10.43 0.45
CA ILE A 43 -8.98 -8.97 0.30
C ILE A 43 -7.61 -8.43 -0.11
N PHE A 44 -6.55 -8.94 0.51
CA PHE A 44 -5.18 -8.56 0.19
C PHE A 44 -4.85 -8.93 -1.26
N PHE A 45 -5.16 -10.16 -1.70
CA PHE A 45 -4.97 -10.64 -3.06
C PHE A 45 -5.73 -9.78 -4.07
N ARG A 46 -7.02 -9.54 -3.85
CA ARG A 46 -7.84 -8.69 -4.72
C ARG A 46 -7.26 -7.29 -4.85
N ALA A 47 -6.86 -6.70 -3.73
CA ALA A 47 -6.25 -5.37 -3.75
C ALA A 47 -4.82 -5.40 -4.32
N SER A 48 -4.11 -6.52 -4.23
CA SER A 48 -2.78 -6.70 -4.85
C SER A 48 -2.88 -6.84 -6.36
N VAL A 49 -3.94 -7.47 -6.87
CA VAL A 49 -4.28 -7.47 -8.31
C VAL A 49 -4.62 -6.06 -8.78
N SER A 50 -5.37 -5.28 -7.99
CA SER A 50 -5.65 -3.88 -8.30
C SER A 50 -4.37 -3.03 -8.40
N ILE A 51 -3.45 -3.24 -7.47
CA ILE A 51 -2.13 -2.59 -7.47
C ILE A 51 -1.30 -3.09 -8.66
N PHE A 52 -1.36 -4.37 -9.00
CA PHE A 52 -0.67 -4.92 -10.16
C PHE A 52 -1.09 -4.23 -11.46
N LEU A 53 -2.38 -3.93 -11.63
CA LEU A 53 -2.88 -3.18 -12.79
C LEU A 53 -2.38 -1.73 -12.84
N LEU A 54 -2.11 -1.12 -11.69
CA LEU A 54 -1.63 0.27 -11.60
C LEU A 54 -0.10 0.36 -11.72
N ILE A 55 0.61 -0.43 -10.92
CA ILE A 55 2.06 -0.39 -10.74
C ILE A 55 2.78 -1.26 -11.77
N GLY A 56 2.15 -2.34 -12.24
CA GLY A 56 2.73 -3.23 -13.26
C GLY A 56 3.15 -2.48 -14.52
N PRO A 57 2.24 -1.72 -15.18
CA PRO A 57 2.60 -0.92 -16.35
C PRO A 57 3.68 0.13 -16.05
N LEU A 58 3.59 0.78 -14.89
CA LEU A 58 4.57 1.79 -14.47
C LEU A 58 5.97 1.20 -14.32
N LEU A 59 6.08 0.05 -13.66
CA LEU A 59 7.34 -0.68 -13.49
C LEU A 59 7.90 -1.16 -14.84
N LEU A 60 7.04 -1.65 -15.73
CA LEU A 60 7.45 -2.19 -17.03
C LEU A 60 7.97 -1.07 -17.95
N VAL A 61 7.27 0.06 -17.99
CA VAL A 61 7.73 1.27 -18.70
C VAL A 61 9.03 1.79 -18.10
N SER A 62 9.14 1.84 -16.77
CA SER A 62 10.36 2.30 -16.10
C SER A 62 11.55 1.38 -16.35
N TYR A 63 11.32 0.06 -16.42
CA TYR A 63 12.33 -0.94 -16.75
C TYR A 63 12.86 -0.76 -18.18
N VAL A 64 11.97 -0.47 -19.14
CA VAL A 64 12.36 -0.26 -20.54
C VAL A 64 13.06 1.08 -20.75
N LEU A 65 12.58 2.15 -20.11
CA LEU A 65 13.10 3.51 -20.30
C LEU A 65 14.36 3.82 -19.47
N PHE A 66 14.53 3.18 -18.31
CA PHE A 66 15.61 3.48 -17.38
C PHE A 66 16.39 2.23 -16.93
N PRO A 67 17.01 1.48 -17.86
CA PRO A 67 17.68 0.22 -17.55
C PRO A 67 18.87 0.38 -16.58
N ASN A 68 19.50 1.56 -16.55
CA ASN A 68 20.61 1.86 -15.63
C ASN A 68 20.15 2.19 -14.20
N LEU A 69 18.84 2.44 -14.00
CA LEU A 69 18.29 2.85 -12.70
C LEU A 69 17.37 1.77 -12.09
N LEU A 70 16.89 0.82 -12.91
CA LEU A 70 16.00 -0.25 -12.52
C LEU A 70 16.30 -1.50 -13.34
N TYR A 71 16.75 -2.57 -12.67
CA TYR A 71 17.06 -3.84 -13.32
C TYR A 71 16.36 -5.01 -12.61
N PHE A 72 15.85 -5.95 -13.42
CA PHE A 72 15.21 -7.17 -12.99
C PHE A 72 15.85 -8.37 -13.69
N ALA A 73 16.30 -9.36 -12.93
CA ALA A 73 16.89 -10.57 -13.47
C ALA A 73 15.85 -11.49 -14.14
N GLY A 74 14.56 -11.35 -13.83
CA GLY A 74 13.52 -12.15 -14.46
C GLY A 74 12.08 -11.78 -14.10
N PRO A 75 11.09 -12.44 -14.71
CA PRO A 75 9.67 -12.13 -14.52
C PRO A 75 9.19 -12.34 -13.07
N LEU A 76 9.76 -13.32 -12.36
CA LEU A 76 9.44 -13.54 -10.94
C LEU A 76 9.88 -12.37 -10.06
N SER A 77 11.04 -11.76 -10.31
CA SER A 77 11.50 -10.57 -9.57
C SER A 77 10.58 -9.37 -9.79
N ILE A 78 10.01 -9.22 -10.99
CA ILE A 78 9.02 -8.18 -11.30
C ILE A 78 7.74 -8.39 -10.50
N ILE A 79 7.20 -9.62 -10.50
CA ILE A 79 5.97 -9.96 -9.77
C ILE A 79 6.15 -9.73 -8.27
N ILE A 80 7.25 -10.21 -7.69
CA ILE A 80 7.56 -10.03 -6.27
C ILE A 80 7.68 -8.54 -5.95
N SER A 81 8.38 -7.77 -6.80
CA SER A 81 8.52 -6.33 -6.61
C SER A 81 7.17 -5.64 -6.60
N ILE A 82 6.29 -5.89 -7.58
CA ILE A 82 4.93 -5.33 -7.62
C ILE A 82 4.16 -5.60 -6.32
N LEU A 83 4.22 -6.84 -5.82
CA LEU A 83 3.56 -7.21 -4.57
C LEU A 83 4.14 -6.48 -3.36
N VAL A 84 5.48 -6.33 -3.29
CA VAL A 84 6.16 -5.57 -2.24
C VAL A 84 5.77 -4.09 -2.30
N ILE A 85 5.76 -3.47 -3.49
CA ILE A 85 5.31 -2.08 -3.67
C ILE A 85 3.88 -1.92 -3.14
N GLY A 86 2.97 -2.80 -3.53
CA GLY A 86 1.58 -2.71 -3.10
C GLY A 86 1.37 -2.93 -1.61
N LEU A 87 2.22 -3.75 -0.99
CA LEU A 87 2.20 -3.93 0.45
C LEU A 87 2.66 -2.67 1.19
N LEU A 88 3.81 -2.13 0.78
CA LEU A 88 4.40 -0.95 1.40
C LEU A 88 3.47 0.26 1.26
N ASP A 89 2.83 0.41 0.12
CA ASP A 89 1.85 1.47 -0.12
C ASP A 89 0.72 1.43 0.92
N ARG A 90 0.17 0.25 1.20
CA ARG A 90 -0.86 0.09 2.24
C ARG A 90 -0.33 0.35 3.64
N LEU A 91 0.91 -0.07 3.93
CA LEU A 91 1.52 0.18 5.23
C LEU A 91 1.70 1.68 5.47
N VAL A 92 2.21 2.41 4.48
CA VAL A 92 2.36 3.87 4.57
C VAL A 92 0.98 4.56 4.68
N SER A 93 0.02 4.14 3.85
CA SER A 93 -1.32 4.72 3.78
C SER A 93 -2.18 4.46 5.01
N PHE A 94 -2.10 3.27 5.61
CA PHE A 94 -2.95 2.89 6.74
C PHE A 94 -2.28 3.04 8.11
N VAL A 95 -0.95 3.04 8.18
CA VAL A 95 -0.23 3.12 9.46
C VAL A 95 0.43 4.49 9.60
N ILE A 96 1.37 4.82 8.71
CA ILE A 96 2.23 5.99 8.87
C ILE A 96 1.42 7.29 8.74
N LEU A 97 0.64 7.43 7.66
CA LEU A 97 -0.16 8.63 7.40
C LEU A 97 -1.18 8.93 8.50
N PRO A 98 -2.01 7.96 8.97
CA PRO A 98 -2.95 8.21 10.05
C PRO A 98 -2.28 8.59 11.38
N ILE A 99 -1.13 8.00 11.71
CA ILE A 99 -0.36 8.36 12.91
C ILE A 99 0.03 9.84 12.84
N VAL A 100 0.61 10.29 11.73
CA VAL A 100 1.00 11.70 11.57
C VAL A 100 -0.21 12.62 11.61
N ARG A 101 -1.28 12.27 10.87
CA ARG A 101 -2.54 13.04 10.86
C ARG A 101 -3.14 13.17 12.26
N SER A 102 -3.01 12.15 13.11
CA SER A 102 -3.51 12.19 14.49
C SER A 102 -2.87 13.30 15.34
N PHE A 103 -1.59 13.63 15.11
CA PHE A 103 -0.92 14.72 15.81
C PHE A 103 -1.46 16.11 15.43
N PHE A 104 -1.85 16.30 14.17
CA PHE A 104 -2.47 17.54 13.70
C PHE A 104 -3.91 17.66 14.18
N LEU A 105 -4.67 16.56 14.15
CA LEU A 105 -6.03 16.50 14.68
C LEU A 105 -6.09 16.82 16.18
N LYS A 106 -5.14 16.33 16.98
CA LYS A 106 -5.02 16.70 18.41
C LYS A 106 -4.85 18.21 18.65
N LYS A 107 -4.37 18.95 17.65
CA LYS A 107 -4.21 20.41 17.70
C LYS A 107 -5.34 21.18 17.00
N ASN A 108 -6.45 20.53 16.64
CA ASN A 108 -7.54 21.09 15.83
C ASN A 108 -7.07 21.74 14.51
N ARG A 109 -5.97 21.21 13.92
CA ARG A 109 -5.43 21.69 12.64
C ARG A 109 -5.49 20.58 11.60
N MET A 110 -5.72 20.98 10.36
CA MET A 110 -5.58 20.09 9.20
C MET A 110 -4.10 19.96 8.85
N MET A 111 -3.68 18.77 8.46
CA MET A 111 -2.29 18.53 8.01
C MET A 111 -2.05 19.24 6.67
N PRO A 112 -0.96 20.02 6.51
CA PRO A 112 -0.63 20.63 5.23
C PRO A 112 -0.38 19.58 4.15
N GLN A 113 -0.96 19.77 2.96
CA GLN A 113 -0.87 18.78 1.88
C GLN A 113 0.57 18.56 1.39
N LEU A 114 1.39 19.61 1.35
CA LEU A 114 2.83 19.50 1.01
C LEU A 114 3.59 18.61 2.00
N LEU A 115 3.29 18.75 3.30
CA LEU A 115 3.89 17.92 4.33
C LEU A 115 3.44 16.45 4.19
N GLU A 116 2.17 16.24 3.84
CA GLU A 116 1.63 14.90 3.61
C GLU A 116 2.30 14.22 2.43
N ALA A 117 2.44 14.95 1.32
CA ALA A 117 3.15 14.49 0.13
C ALA A 117 4.60 14.13 0.44
N ALA A 118 5.33 15.04 1.10
CA ALA A 118 6.73 14.81 1.45
C ALA A 118 6.89 13.59 2.36
N LEU A 119 6.08 13.47 3.41
CA LEU A 119 6.17 12.34 4.34
C LEU A 119 5.81 11.01 3.67
N TYR A 120 4.77 10.99 2.84
CA TYR A 120 4.44 9.78 2.09
C TYR A 120 5.56 9.41 1.12
N THR A 121 6.03 10.35 0.30
CA THR A 121 7.06 10.10 -0.71
C THR A 121 8.38 9.65 -0.09
N CYS A 122 8.83 10.30 0.99
CA CYS A 122 10.05 9.91 1.69
C CYS A 122 9.91 8.55 2.37
N SER A 123 8.80 8.30 3.09
CA SER A 123 8.56 7.01 3.76
C SER A 123 8.47 5.87 2.74
N MET A 124 7.70 6.08 1.67
CA MET A 124 7.52 5.10 0.62
C MET A 124 8.83 4.87 -0.14
N GLY A 125 9.55 5.92 -0.52
CA GLY A 125 10.85 5.79 -1.21
C GLY A 125 11.88 5.05 -0.37
N MET A 126 11.99 5.35 0.92
CA MET A 126 12.90 4.66 1.83
C MET A 126 12.53 3.19 2.00
N LEU A 127 11.25 2.89 2.24
CA LEU A 127 10.77 1.52 2.38
C LEU A 127 10.94 0.72 1.09
N LEU A 128 10.67 1.34 -0.06
CA LEU A 128 10.88 0.73 -1.38
C LEU A 128 12.33 0.39 -1.60
N TYR A 129 13.25 1.33 -1.34
CA TYR A 129 14.68 1.10 -1.52
C TYR A 129 15.14 -0.07 -0.66
N VAL A 130 14.87 -0.04 0.66
CA VAL A 130 15.30 -1.09 1.60
C VAL A 130 14.73 -2.46 1.25
N ASN A 131 13.45 -2.55 0.91
CA ASN A 131 12.81 -3.85 0.68
C ASN A 131 13.09 -4.42 -0.70
N LEU A 132 13.18 -3.58 -1.74
CA LEU A 132 13.45 -4.05 -3.10
C LEU A 132 14.90 -4.47 -3.28
N THR A 133 15.88 -3.84 -2.60
CA THR A 133 17.28 -4.30 -2.65
C THR A 133 17.50 -5.66 -2.01
N VAL A 134 16.59 -6.11 -1.15
CA VAL A 134 16.63 -7.46 -0.53
C VAL A 134 16.04 -8.52 -1.46
N VAL A 135 15.24 -8.13 -2.46
CA VAL A 135 14.68 -9.08 -3.42
C VAL A 135 15.79 -9.56 -4.37
N PRO A 136 16.04 -10.88 -4.46
CA PRO A 136 17.10 -11.40 -5.31
C PRO A 136 16.82 -11.07 -6.79
N GLY A 137 17.84 -10.53 -7.47
CA GLY A 137 17.75 -10.15 -8.87
C GLY A 137 17.07 -8.80 -9.13
N VAL A 138 16.87 -7.97 -8.11
CA VAL A 138 16.38 -6.59 -8.26
C VAL A 138 17.50 -5.61 -7.96
N GLN A 139 17.73 -4.65 -8.86
CA GLN A 139 18.57 -3.50 -8.59
C GLN A 139 17.74 -2.23 -8.82
N ILE A 140 17.72 -1.36 -7.82
CA ILE A 140 16.98 -0.11 -7.87
C ILE A 140 17.86 1.03 -7.35
N ASN A 141 17.92 2.12 -8.11
CA ASN A 141 18.55 3.35 -7.65
C ASN A 141 17.63 4.08 -6.65
N VAL A 142 18.22 4.76 -5.66
CA VAL A 142 17.49 5.59 -4.70
C VAL A 142 16.56 6.59 -5.39
N MET A 143 17.01 7.19 -6.50
CA MET A 143 16.20 8.15 -7.26
C MET A 143 14.94 7.51 -7.85
N MET A 144 15.01 6.25 -8.31
CA MET A 144 13.83 5.53 -8.79
C MET A 144 12.88 5.14 -7.66
N ALA A 145 13.42 4.80 -6.49
CA ALA A 145 12.59 4.51 -5.32
C ALA A 145 11.79 5.75 -4.88
N VAL A 146 12.44 6.93 -4.84
CA VAL A 146 11.77 8.21 -4.54
C VAL A 146 10.75 8.57 -5.63
N PHE A 147 11.10 8.39 -6.91
CA PHE A 147 10.20 8.63 -8.03
C PHE A 147 8.94 7.77 -7.94
N PHE A 148 9.06 6.48 -7.61
CA PHE A 148 7.90 5.63 -7.38
C PHE A 148 7.09 6.08 -6.16
N GLY A 149 7.75 6.47 -5.06
CA GLY A 149 7.06 7.02 -3.89
C GLY A 149 6.23 8.28 -4.22
N PHE A 150 6.76 9.16 -5.07
CA PHE A 150 6.03 10.34 -5.55
C PHE A 150 4.87 9.97 -6.48
N THR A 151 5.12 9.09 -7.45
CA THR A 151 4.12 8.69 -8.44
C THR A 151 2.93 8.00 -7.77
N LEU A 152 3.18 7.18 -6.74
CA LEU A 152 2.13 6.51 -5.97
C LEU A 152 1.30 7.49 -5.15
N TYR A 153 1.93 8.49 -4.53
CA TYR A 153 1.22 9.56 -3.84
C TYR A 153 0.29 10.30 -4.81
N PHE A 154 0.84 10.67 -5.97
CA PHE A 154 0.12 11.43 -6.99
C PHE A 154 -1.07 10.63 -7.54
N ALA A 155 -0.89 9.33 -7.80
CA ALA A 155 -1.96 8.44 -8.23
C ALA A 155 -3.08 8.37 -7.17
N HIS A 156 -2.75 8.20 -5.89
CA HIS A 156 -3.74 8.20 -4.80
C HIS A 156 -4.53 9.51 -4.76
N TYR A 157 -3.84 10.63 -4.88
CA TYR A 157 -4.47 11.94 -4.85
C TYR A 157 -5.40 12.15 -6.05
N LEU A 158 -4.99 11.74 -7.25
CA LEU A 158 -5.83 11.77 -8.45
C LEU A 158 -7.09 10.93 -8.30
N PHE A 159 -6.98 9.70 -7.80
CA PHE A 159 -8.15 8.85 -7.55
C PHE A 159 -9.08 9.43 -6.50
N ALA A 160 -8.54 10.05 -5.44
CA ALA A 160 -9.34 10.73 -4.43
C ALA A 160 -10.13 11.91 -5.04
N LEU A 161 -9.46 12.77 -5.83
CA LEU A 161 -10.10 13.87 -6.54
C LEU A 161 -11.19 13.39 -7.50
N PHE A 162 -10.90 12.34 -8.27
CA PHE A 162 -11.86 11.76 -9.21
C PHE A 162 -13.10 11.24 -8.49
N ARG A 163 -12.92 10.55 -7.36
CA ARG A 163 -14.03 10.05 -6.53
C ARG A 163 -14.87 11.19 -5.95
N ILE A 164 -14.24 12.25 -5.47
CA ILE A 164 -14.93 13.45 -4.98
C ILE A 164 -15.75 14.08 -6.12
N ARG A 165 -15.19 14.19 -7.32
CA ARG A 165 -15.89 14.72 -8.50
C ARG A 165 -17.11 13.87 -8.86
N GLN A 166 -16.98 12.54 -8.82
CA GLN A 166 -18.11 11.63 -9.06
C GLN A 166 -19.20 11.74 -8.00
N LEU A 167 -18.82 11.87 -6.72
CA LEU A 167 -19.78 12.08 -5.62
C LEU A 167 -20.54 13.40 -5.80
N LYS A 168 -19.84 14.49 -6.13
CA LYS A 168 -20.49 15.77 -6.44
C LYS A 168 -21.46 15.66 -7.61
N LYS A 169 -21.09 14.97 -8.69
CA LYS A 169 -21.99 14.72 -9.84
C LYS A 169 -23.24 13.93 -9.43
N LYS A 170 -23.11 12.90 -8.59
CA LYS A 170 -24.25 12.12 -8.09
C LYS A 170 -25.19 12.95 -7.22
N ILE A 171 -24.65 13.82 -6.36
CA ILE A 171 -25.44 14.71 -5.50
C ILE A 171 -26.18 15.76 -6.34
N ALA A 172 -25.52 16.36 -7.34
CA ALA A 172 -26.15 17.33 -8.24
C ALA A 172 -27.28 16.70 -9.07
N ALA A 173 -27.05 15.52 -9.66
CA ALA A 173 -28.06 14.79 -10.42
C ALA A 173 -29.24 14.28 -9.56
N SER A 174 -29.04 14.13 -8.25
CA SER A 174 -30.12 13.82 -7.30
C SER A 174 -30.98 15.03 -6.94
N SER A 175 -30.46 16.25 -7.12
CA SER A 175 -31.18 17.48 -6.79
C SER A 175 -32.19 17.88 -7.86
N GLU A 176 -32.01 17.44 -9.11
CA GLU A 176 -32.95 17.71 -10.23
C GLU A 176 -34.19 16.81 -10.23
N LYS A 177 -34.32 15.87 -9.28
CA LYS A 177 -35.45 14.93 -9.17
C LYS A 177 -36.39 15.20 -7.98
N ARG A 178 -36.31 16.37 -7.35
CA ARG A 178 -37.28 16.84 -6.34
C ARG A 178 -37.95 18.12 -6.83
#